data_AF-A0A835D2D0-F1
#
_entry.id   AF-A0A835D2D0-F1
#
_cell.length_a   1.000
_cell.length_b   1.000
_cell.length_c   1.000
_cell.angle_alpha   90.00
_cell.angle_beta   90.00
_cell.angle_gamma   90.00
#
_symmetry.space_group_name_H-M   'P 1'
#
loop_
_entity.id
_entity.type
_entity.pdbx_description
1 polymer ?
#
loop_
_entity_poly.entity_id
_entity_poly.type
_entity_poly.pdbx_seq_one_letter_code
_entity_poly.pdbx_strand_id
1 'polypeptide(L)'
;MLEINKKEEIRLGLHRSDYMLDDQTKELLQIELNTISSSFPGLSCLVSKLHRNLLNHYGKHLGLDSKRVPGNTAVNRYADALAKAWNEYNNSRAVIMVVVQAEERNIGGQEVAVIYFRAGYAPTDYPSESEWKARLLMEQSSSIKCPSISYHLAGTKKIQQELAKPKVLERLPFEFFPWLVSRFLENKDDIAKLRKCFAGLWSLDDSHVLKNAIERPELFVLKPQREGGGNNIYGDSVRETLLKLQKEGSEGLAVYILMQRIFPIVSPAFLVRDGIYHQDHAISELGIYSAYLRNKEKVIMNDQCGYLMRTKVSSSNEGGVAAGFAVLDSIYLT
;
A
#
# COMPACT_ATOMS: atom_id res chain seq x y z
N MET A 1 -23.54 9.15 20.02
CA MET A 1 -22.71 9.64 21.15
C MET A 1 -21.26 9.44 20.76
N LEU A 2 -20.41 10.46 20.91
CA LEU A 2 -18.96 10.36 20.69
C LEU A 2 -18.34 9.81 21.98
N GLU A 3 -17.74 8.62 21.94
CA GLU A 3 -17.16 7.98 23.13
C GLU A 3 -15.64 7.98 23.06
N ILE A 4 -15.01 8.57 24.09
CA ILE A 4 -13.57 8.42 24.33
C ILE A 4 -13.33 6.98 24.82
N ASN A 5 -12.32 6.29 24.27
CA ASN A 5 -12.01 4.88 24.55
C ASN A 5 -13.02 3.85 24.03
N LYS A 6 -13.79 4.18 22.97
CA LYS A 6 -14.65 3.21 22.28
C LYS A 6 -13.85 1.97 21.87
N LYS A 7 -14.36 0.79 22.25
CA LYS A 7 -13.83 -0.49 21.75
C LYS A 7 -14.30 -0.70 20.31
N GLU A 8 -13.37 -0.70 19.35
CA GLU A 8 -13.67 -1.05 17.96
C GLU A 8 -13.79 -2.57 17.81
N GLU A 9 -15.03 -3.07 17.96
CA GLU A 9 -15.34 -4.49 17.84
C GLU A 9 -15.28 -4.96 16.39
N ILE A 10 -15.86 -4.19 15.45
CA ILE A 10 -15.81 -4.47 14.02
C ILE A 10 -14.67 -3.69 13.38
N ARG A 11 -13.78 -4.39 12.67
CA ARG A 11 -12.66 -3.78 11.93
C ARG A 11 -12.64 -4.26 10.50
N LEU A 12 -12.61 -3.31 9.56
CA LEU A 12 -12.51 -3.53 8.13
C LEU A 12 -11.21 -2.91 7.60
N GLY A 13 -10.51 -3.65 6.74
CA GLY A 13 -9.35 -3.15 6.04
C GLY A 13 -9.31 -3.64 4.60
N LEU A 14 -9.06 -2.72 3.67
CA LEU A 14 -8.88 -2.98 2.24
C LEU A 14 -7.48 -2.51 1.84
N HIS A 15 -6.55 -3.45 1.73
CA HIS A 15 -5.12 -3.18 1.65
C HIS A 15 -4.55 -3.59 0.31
N ARG A 16 -3.42 -2.97 -0.07
CA ARG A 16 -2.60 -3.45 -1.19
C ARG A 16 -1.14 -3.53 -0.76
N SER A 17 -0.58 -4.73 -0.80
CA SER A 17 0.84 -4.94 -0.58
C SER A 17 1.56 -4.92 -1.92
N ASP A 18 2.50 -3.99 -2.10
CA ASP A 18 3.17 -3.77 -3.37
C ASP A 18 4.59 -4.35 -3.35
N TYR A 19 5.01 -4.97 -4.46
CA TYR A 19 6.24 -5.74 -4.57
C TYR A 19 6.97 -5.49 -5.88
N MET A 20 8.28 -5.66 -5.86
CA MET A 20 9.12 -5.83 -7.05
C MET A 20 9.90 -7.14 -6.94
N LEU A 21 10.07 -7.83 -8.07
CA LEU A 21 10.93 -9.01 -8.15
C LEU A 21 12.36 -8.55 -8.44
N ASP A 22 13.25 -8.67 -7.46
CA ASP A 22 14.64 -8.26 -7.62
C ASP A 22 15.39 -9.17 -8.62
N ASP A 23 16.12 -8.58 -9.56
CA ASP A 23 16.79 -9.34 -10.61
C ASP A 23 17.98 -10.14 -10.07
N GLN A 24 18.69 -9.62 -9.08
CA GLN A 24 19.90 -10.28 -8.55
C GLN A 24 19.53 -11.43 -7.63
N THR A 25 18.64 -11.19 -6.66
CA THR A 25 18.28 -12.22 -5.67
C THR A 25 17.16 -13.14 -6.14
N LYS A 26 16.39 -12.74 -7.15
CA LYS A 26 15.14 -13.39 -7.58
C LYS A 26 14.09 -13.45 -6.46
N GLU A 27 14.21 -12.58 -5.46
CA GLU A 27 13.25 -12.49 -4.36
C GLU A 27 12.19 -11.43 -4.64
N LEU A 28 10.96 -11.72 -4.19
CA LEU A 28 9.86 -10.79 -4.26
C LEU A 28 9.90 -9.87 -3.04
N LEU A 29 10.38 -8.64 -3.22
CA LEU A 29 10.61 -7.69 -2.14
C LEU A 29 9.49 -6.65 -2.08
N GLN A 30 8.94 -6.44 -0.88
CA GLN A 30 7.85 -5.51 -0.61
C GLN A 30 8.37 -4.08 -0.67
N ILE A 31 7.72 -3.27 -1.52
CA ILE A 31 7.96 -1.83 -1.63
C ILE A 31 7.28 -1.09 -0.49
N GLU A 32 6.00 -1.38 -0.27
CA GLU A 32 5.16 -0.75 0.74
C GLU A 32 3.88 -1.54 0.97
N LEU A 33 3.21 -1.25 2.09
CA LEU A 33 1.86 -1.71 2.38
C LEU A 33 0.90 -0.51 2.38
N ASN A 34 -0.02 -0.47 1.42
CA ASN A 34 -1.06 0.54 1.36
C ASN A 34 -2.23 0.11 2.25
N THR A 35 -2.53 0.89 3.28
CA THR A 35 -3.64 0.60 4.21
C THR A 35 -4.82 1.56 4.07
N ILE A 36 -4.66 2.66 3.34
CA ILE A 36 -5.70 3.67 3.07
C ILE A 36 -5.86 3.88 1.57
N SER A 37 -7.10 4.06 1.11
CA SER A 37 -7.42 4.44 -0.28
C SER A 37 -6.66 3.63 -1.35
N SER A 38 -6.58 2.31 -1.16
CA SER A 38 -5.93 1.40 -2.11
C SER A 38 -6.63 1.45 -3.48
N SER A 39 -6.07 2.23 -4.40
CA SER A 39 -6.63 2.50 -5.73
C SER A 39 -6.51 1.32 -6.71
N PHE A 40 -7.24 1.44 -7.82
CA PHE A 40 -7.28 0.57 -9.00
C PHE A 40 -7.91 -0.83 -8.94
N PRO A 41 -8.67 -1.27 -7.91
CA PRO A 41 -9.26 -2.61 -7.92
C PRO A 41 -10.27 -2.80 -9.07
N GLY A 42 -10.89 -1.72 -9.57
CA GLY A 42 -11.77 -1.73 -10.75
C GLY A 42 -11.00 -1.82 -12.06
N LEU A 43 -10.07 -0.89 -12.28
CA LEU A 43 -9.32 -0.82 -13.54
C LEU A 43 -8.38 -2.02 -13.72
N SER A 44 -7.79 -2.58 -12.66
CA SER A 44 -6.94 -3.76 -12.77
C SER A 44 -7.72 -4.98 -13.29
N CYS A 45 -8.98 -5.14 -12.89
CA CYS A 45 -9.87 -6.16 -13.44
C CYS A 45 -10.11 -5.97 -14.95
N LEU A 46 -10.26 -4.72 -15.40
CA LEU A 46 -10.46 -4.40 -16.82
C LEU A 46 -9.19 -4.64 -17.64
N VAL A 47 -8.02 -4.28 -17.13
CA VAL A 47 -6.74 -4.52 -17.81
C VAL A 47 -6.44 -6.02 -17.93
N SER A 48 -6.69 -6.82 -16.88
CA SER A 48 -6.58 -8.29 -16.99
C SER A 48 -7.51 -8.85 -18.08
N LYS A 49 -8.73 -8.31 -18.22
CA LYS A 49 -9.67 -8.71 -19.29
C LYS A 49 -9.19 -8.25 -20.67
N LEU A 50 -8.66 -7.04 -20.79
CA LEU A 50 -8.09 -6.50 -22.02
C LEU A 50 -6.96 -7.41 -22.52
N HIS A 51 -5.97 -7.71 -21.68
CA HIS A 51 -4.83 -8.54 -22.07
C HIS A 51 -5.24 -9.97 -22.42
N ARG A 52 -6.19 -10.56 -21.68
CA ARG A 52 -6.79 -11.86 -22.07
C ARG A 52 -7.47 -11.80 -23.43
N ASN A 53 -8.21 -10.72 -23.71
CA ASN A 53 -8.88 -10.53 -24.99
C ASN A 53 -7.87 -10.38 -26.14
N LEU A 54 -6.83 -9.54 -25.97
CA LEU A 54 -5.76 -9.39 -26.95
C LEU A 54 -5.04 -10.73 -27.22
N LEU A 55 -4.72 -11.49 -26.18
CA LEU A 55 -4.10 -12.81 -26.32
C LEU A 55 -5.02 -13.86 -26.95
N ASN A 56 -6.34 -13.76 -26.78
CA ASN A 56 -7.27 -14.64 -27.50
C ASN A 56 -7.26 -14.38 -29.02
N HIS A 57 -7.07 -13.12 -29.44
CA HIS A 57 -7.04 -12.75 -30.86
C HIS A 57 -5.65 -12.95 -31.48
N TYR A 58 -4.59 -12.54 -30.78
CA TYR A 58 -3.23 -12.45 -31.33
C TYR A 58 -2.24 -13.45 -30.71
N GLY A 59 -2.63 -14.15 -29.64
CA GLY A 59 -1.71 -15.03 -28.88
C GLY A 59 -1.10 -16.15 -29.70
N LYS A 60 -1.81 -16.70 -30.70
CA LYS A 60 -1.24 -17.69 -31.64
C LYS A 60 -0.07 -17.13 -32.45
N HIS A 61 -0.14 -15.88 -32.87
CA HIS A 61 0.94 -15.22 -33.62
C HIS A 61 2.12 -14.84 -32.71
N LEU A 62 1.84 -14.56 -31.44
CA LEU A 62 2.83 -14.15 -30.44
C LEU A 62 3.44 -15.32 -29.66
N GLY A 63 2.90 -16.53 -29.80
CA GLY A 63 3.28 -17.68 -28.97
C GLY A 63 2.85 -17.56 -27.50
N LEU A 64 1.77 -16.82 -27.22
CA LEU A 64 1.30 -16.51 -25.88
C LEU A 64 -0.11 -17.06 -25.62
N ASP A 65 -0.38 -17.51 -24.39
CA ASP A 65 -1.66 -18.07 -23.96
C ASP A 65 -2.38 -17.13 -22.99
N SER A 66 -3.64 -16.76 -23.30
CA SER A 66 -4.48 -15.92 -22.44
C SER A 66 -4.74 -16.54 -21.05
N LYS A 67 -4.65 -17.87 -20.91
CA LYS A 67 -4.79 -18.56 -19.62
C LYS A 67 -3.65 -18.25 -18.66
N ARG A 68 -2.49 -17.82 -19.16
CA ARG A 68 -1.32 -17.43 -18.36
C ARG A 68 -1.48 -16.04 -17.73
N VAL A 69 -2.49 -15.27 -18.16
CA VAL A 69 -2.94 -14.06 -17.45
C VAL A 69 -3.98 -14.45 -16.40
N PRO A 70 -3.70 -14.29 -15.09
CA PRO A 70 -4.66 -14.65 -14.05
C PRO A 70 -5.93 -13.81 -14.13
N GLY A 71 -7.08 -14.44 -13.87
CA GLY A 71 -8.33 -13.73 -13.66
C GLY A 71 -8.23 -12.79 -12.45
N ASN A 72 -9.00 -11.71 -12.47
CA ASN A 72 -8.90 -10.67 -11.44
C ASN A 72 -10.29 -10.26 -10.98
N THR A 73 -10.54 -10.39 -9.67
CA THR A 73 -11.84 -10.15 -9.03
C THR A 73 -11.79 -9.03 -7.99
N ALA A 74 -10.74 -8.21 -8.01
CA ALA A 74 -10.46 -7.22 -6.96
C ALA A 74 -11.62 -6.31 -6.60
N VAL A 75 -12.26 -5.67 -7.58
CA VAL A 75 -13.42 -4.81 -7.33
C VAL A 75 -14.58 -5.54 -6.65
N ASN A 76 -14.88 -6.76 -7.09
CA ASN A 76 -15.98 -7.54 -6.54
C ASN A 76 -15.69 -7.97 -5.10
N ARG A 77 -14.43 -8.31 -4.80
CA ARG A 77 -14.02 -8.75 -3.46
C ARG A 77 -13.98 -7.58 -2.47
N TYR A 78 -13.58 -6.39 -2.92
CA TYR A 78 -13.68 -5.17 -2.12
C TYR A 78 -15.13 -4.78 -1.85
N ALA A 79 -16.01 -4.88 -2.86
CA ALA A 79 -17.44 -4.64 -2.69
C ALA A 79 -18.08 -5.65 -1.72
N ASP A 80 -17.73 -6.94 -1.81
CA ASP A 80 -18.17 -7.99 -0.89
C ASP A 80 -17.72 -7.70 0.55
N ALA A 81 -16.48 -7.27 0.76
CA ALA A 81 -15.97 -6.90 2.08
C ALA A 81 -16.73 -5.70 2.69
N LEU A 82 -17.01 -4.67 1.86
CA LEU A 82 -17.81 -3.50 2.28
C LEU A 82 -19.26 -3.90 2.63
N ALA A 83 -19.89 -4.76 1.81
CA ALA A 83 -21.22 -5.27 2.05
C ALA A 83 -21.30 -6.13 3.33
N LYS A 84 -20.32 -6.99 3.57
CA LYS A 84 -20.20 -7.78 4.80
C LYS A 84 -20.02 -6.88 6.02
N ALA A 85 -19.18 -5.85 5.95
CA ALA A 85 -19.02 -4.91 7.05
C ALA A 85 -20.32 -4.15 7.35
N TRP A 86 -21.05 -3.73 6.31
CA TRP A 86 -22.37 -3.13 6.46
C TRP A 86 -23.38 -4.08 7.12
N ASN A 87 -23.39 -5.37 6.74
CA ASN A 87 -24.23 -6.39 7.39
C ASN A 87 -23.88 -6.57 8.87
N GLU A 88 -22.59 -6.56 9.23
CA GLU A 88 -22.14 -6.67 10.63
C GLU A 88 -22.51 -5.43 11.47
N TYR A 89 -22.62 -4.25 10.85
CA TYR A 89 -23.16 -3.06 11.51
C TYR A 89 -24.65 -3.24 11.87
N ASN A 90 -25.37 -4.08 11.13
CA ASN A 90 -26.72 -4.57 11.44
C ASN A 90 -27.79 -3.46 11.54
N ASN A 91 -27.78 -2.52 10.59
CA ASN A 91 -28.82 -1.52 10.41
C ASN A 91 -29.18 -1.38 8.93
N SER A 92 -30.36 -1.87 8.55
CA SER A 92 -30.80 -1.94 7.15
C SER A 92 -31.07 -0.58 6.49
N ARG A 93 -31.18 0.51 7.28
CA ARG A 93 -31.39 1.87 6.77
C ARG A 93 -30.10 2.67 6.65
N ALA A 94 -29.01 2.17 7.24
CA ALA A 94 -27.72 2.84 7.22
C ALA A 94 -27.05 2.72 5.85
N VAL A 95 -26.12 3.63 5.55
CA VAL A 95 -25.41 3.68 4.26
C VAL A 95 -23.92 3.47 4.39
N ILE A 96 -23.27 3.22 3.25
CA ILE A 96 -21.81 3.31 3.12
C ILE A 96 -21.48 4.70 2.58
N MET A 97 -20.77 5.49 3.38
CA MET A 97 -20.28 6.81 2.97
C MET A 97 -18.89 6.67 2.35
N VAL A 98 -18.69 7.21 1.14
CA VAL A 98 -17.39 7.25 0.48
C VAL A 98 -16.80 8.65 0.62
N VAL A 99 -15.64 8.76 1.26
CA VAL A 99 -14.93 10.04 1.42
C VAL A 99 -14.03 10.24 0.20
N VAL A 100 -14.30 11.27 -0.59
CA VAL A 100 -13.57 11.59 -1.84
C VAL A 100 -12.84 12.93 -1.72
N GLN A 101 -11.91 13.20 -2.66
CA GLN A 101 -11.25 14.52 -2.75
C GLN A 101 -12.28 15.58 -3.19
N ALA A 102 -11.94 16.87 -3.07
CA ALA A 102 -12.86 17.99 -3.29
C ALA A 102 -13.61 17.90 -4.64
N GLU A 103 -14.83 18.48 -4.66
CA GLU A 103 -15.89 18.43 -5.70
C GLU A 103 -17.14 17.58 -5.39
N GLU A 104 -17.34 17.14 -4.14
CA GLU A 104 -18.60 16.50 -3.71
C GLU A 104 -19.06 17.03 -2.34
N ARG A 105 -20.34 17.38 -2.21
CA ARG A 105 -20.91 18.08 -1.04
C ARG A 105 -22.08 17.35 -0.39
N ASN A 106 -22.38 16.12 -0.80
CA ASN A 106 -23.60 15.46 -0.37
C ASN A 106 -23.39 14.57 0.89
N ILE A 107 -23.66 15.13 2.07
CA ILE A 107 -23.91 14.35 3.30
C ILE A 107 -25.30 14.71 3.79
N GLY A 108 -26.29 13.86 3.50
CA GLY A 108 -27.65 13.97 4.02
C GLY A 108 -27.77 13.44 5.46
N GLY A 109 -28.94 13.63 6.08
CA GLY A 109 -29.24 13.19 7.45
C GLY A 109 -29.42 11.67 7.65
N GLN A 110 -28.68 10.84 6.92
CA GLN A 110 -28.78 9.39 6.95
C GLN A 110 -27.70 8.78 7.84
N GLU A 111 -28.04 7.71 8.57
CA GLU A 111 -27.09 6.99 9.41
C GLU A 111 -26.03 6.30 8.54
N VAL A 112 -24.76 6.41 8.93
CA VAL A 112 -23.63 5.82 8.20
C VAL A 112 -23.14 4.57 8.93
N ALA A 113 -23.19 3.42 8.27
CA ALA A 113 -22.66 2.16 8.79
C ALA A 113 -21.16 2.02 8.55
N VAL A 114 -20.71 2.37 7.34
CA VAL A 114 -19.31 2.22 6.90
C VAL A 114 -18.81 3.51 6.29
N ILE A 115 -17.60 3.91 6.65
CA ILE A 115 -16.89 5.05 6.08
C ILE A 115 -15.72 4.51 5.25
N TYR A 116 -15.81 4.62 3.94
CA TYR A 116 -14.80 4.16 3.00
C TYR A 116 -13.96 5.34 2.48
N PHE A 117 -12.69 5.39 2.89
CA PHE A 117 -11.80 6.47 2.51
C PHE A 117 -11.21 6.26 1.11
N ARG A 118 -11.50 7.20 0.21
CA ARG A 118 -10.83 7.44 -1.07
C ARG A 118 -10.05 8.76 -1.12
N ALA A 119 -9.90 9.40 0.04
CA ALA A 119 -9.15 10.62 0.30
C ALA A 119 -8.64 10.62 1.76
N GLY A 120 -7.99 11.69 2.19
CA GLY A 120 -7.53 11.89 3.56
C GLY A 120 -6.18 11.22 3.86
N TYR A 121 -5.41 10.89 2.82
CA TYR A 121 -4.08 10.29 2.89
C TYR A 121 -2.95 11.28 2.55
N ALA A 122 -3.28 12.45 1.99
CA ALA A 122 -2.32 13.50 1.67
C ALA A 122 -2.66 14.80 2.43
N PRO A 123 -1.67 15.63 2.82
CA PRO A 123 -1.93 16.93 3.45
C PRO A 123 -2.81 17.86 2.61
N THR A 124 -2.76 17.74 1.29
CA THR A 124 -3.60 18.49 0.34
C THR A 124 -5.09 18.22 0.51
N ASP A 125 -5.47 17.09 1.13
CA ASP A 125 -6.86 16.78 1.48
C ASP A 125 -7.33 17.51 2.76
N TYR A 126 -6.44 18.25 3.43
CA TYR A 126 -6.71 18.98 4.67
C TYR A 126 -6.27 20.46 4.55
N PRO A 127 -6.88 21.25 3.65
CA PRO A 127 -6.54 22.65 3.48
C PRO A 127 -6.86 23.51 4.72
N SER A 128 -7.72 23.03 5.63
CA SER A 128 -8.12 23.74 6.83
C SER A 128 -8.38 22.81 8.03
N GLU A 129 -8.65 23.40 9.19
CA GLU A 129 -9.11 22.67 10.39
C GLU A 129 -10.46 21.97 10.22
N SER A 130 -11.25 22.36 9.22
CA SER A 130 -12.55 21.74 8.94
C SER A 130 -12.40 20.26 8.60
N GLU A 131 -11.44 19.91 7.75
CA GLU A 131 -11.21 18.54 7.32
C GLU A 131 -10.65 17.67 8.45
N TRP A 132 -9.82 18.25 9.32
CA TRP A 132 -9.35 17.59 10.54
C TRP A 132 -10.49 17.30 11.52
N LYS A 133 -11.38 18.27 11.73
CA LYS A 133 -12.60 18.08 12.54
C LYS A 133 -13.52 17.03 11.94
N ALA A 134 -13.69 17.01 10.61
CA ALA A 134 -14.47 16.00 9.92
C ALA A 134 -13.87 14.60 10.10
N ARG A 135 -12.54 14.46 9.94
CA ARG A 135 -11.84 13.20 10.19
C ARG A 135 -12.00 12.72 11.63
N LEU A 136 -11.83 13.61 12.60
CA LEU A 136 -12.02 13.30 14.02
C LEU A 136 -13.45 12.85 14.32
N LEU A 137 -14.45 13.57 13.80
CA LEU A 137 -15.86 13.24 13.94
C LEU A 137 -16.18 11.84 13.40
N MET A 138 -15.65 11.52 12.21
CA MET A 138 -15.81 10.19 11.59
C MET A 138 -15.18 9.10 12.46
N GLU A 139 -13.96 9.29 12.97
CA GLU A 139 -13.28 8.29 13.81
C GLU A 139 -14.00 8.05 15.14
N GLN A 140 -14.56 9.11 15.75
CA GLN A 140 -15.32 9.05 17.01
C GLN A 140 -16.74 8.47 16.84
N SER A 141 -17.23 8.29 15.61
CA SER A 141 -18.57 7.77 15.33
C SER A 141 -18.74 6.26 15.61
N SER A 142 -19.99 5.78 15.59
CA SER A 142 -20.30 4.34 15.66
C SER A 142 -19.86 3.58 14.41
N SER A 143 -19.73 4.27 13.26
CA SER A 143 -19.45 3.68 11.95
C SER A 143 -18.15 2.88 11.93
N ILE A 144 -18.11 1.89 11.03
CA ILE A 144 -16.93 1.08 10.71
C ILE A 144 -16.08 1.88 9.72
N LYS A 145 -14.82 2.17 10.07
CA LYS A 145 -13.92 2.89 9.16
C LYS A 145 -13.12 1.91 8.32
N CYS A 146 -12.92 2.26 7.06
CA CYS A 146 -12.08 1.54 6.11
C CYS A 146 -11.09 2.52 5.45
N PRO A 147 -9.88 2.69 6.03
CA PRO A 147 -9.42 2.15 7.32
C PRO A 147 -9.77 3.05 8.52
N SER A 148 -9.70 2.51 9.74
CA SER A 148 -9.59 3.33 10.96
C SER A 148 -8.23 4.04 11.04
N ILE A 149 -8.12 5.05 11.89
CA ILE A 149 -6.86 5.80 12.06
C ILE A 149 -5.67 4.90 12.45
N SER A 150 -5.89 3.85 13.23
CA SER A 150 -4.83 2.89 13.58
C SER A 150 -4.31 2.09 12.38
N TYR A 151 -5.22 1.66 11.49
CA TYR A 151 -4.84 1.01 10.23
C TYR A 151 -4.13 1.99 9.29
N HIS A 152 -4.57 3.25 9.25
CA HIS A 152 -3.88 4.29 8.50
C HIS A 152 -2.42 4.46 8.98
N LEU A 153 -2.20 4.59 10.30
CA LEU A 153 -0.86 4.68 10.88
C LEU A 153 -0.01 3.43 10.64
N ALA A 154 -0.62 2.24 10.64
CA ALA A 154 0.07 0.98 10.36
C ALA A 154 0.63 0.89 8.93
N GLY A 155 0.12 1.69 7.99
CA GLY A 155 0.64 1.78 6.62
C GLY A 155 1.84 2.71 6.45
N THR A 156 2.23 3.45 7.50
CA THR A 156 3.36 4.39 7.40
C THR A 156 4.66 3.65 7.12
N LYS A 157 5.54 4.31 6.37
CA LYS A 157 6.87 3.79 6.05
C LYS A 157 7.70 3.55 7.31
N LYS A 158 7.50 4.37 8.35
CA LYS A 158 8.13 4.16 9.66
C LYS A 158 7.72 2.84 10.29
N ILE A 159 6.43 2.49 10.30
CA ILE A 159 5.98 1.19 10.83
C ILE A 159 6.51 0.03 9.99
N GLN A 160 6.52 0.14 8.66
CA GLN A 160 7.15 -0.86 7.80
C GLN A 160 8.62 -1.10 8.18
N GLN A 161 9.38 -0.03 8.41
CA GLN A 161 10.79 -0.10 8.82
C GLN A 161 10.97 -0.69 10.22
N GLU A 162 10.12 -0.32 11.19
CA GLU A 162 10.17 -0.87 12.54
C GLU A 162 9.84 -2.38 12.56
N LEU A 163 8.86 -2.82 11.76
CA LEU A 163 8.52 -4.24 11.61
C LEU A 163 9.67 -5.05 10.99
N ALA A 164 10.51 -4.44 10.15
CA ALA A 164 11.65 -5.13 9.57
C ALA A 164 12.76 -5.44 10.59
N LYS A 165 12.83 -4.72 11.72
CA LYS A 165 13.87 -4.94 12.72
C LYS A 165 13.85 -6.38 13.27
N PRO A 166 15.02 -6.96 13.60
CA PRO A 166 15.08 -8.26 14.24
C PRO A 166 14.24 -8.28 15.51
N LYS A 167 13.52 -9.39 15.76
CA LYS A 167 12.74 -9.64 16.97
C LYS A 167 11.48 -8.78 17.12
N VAL A 168 11.16 -7.82 16.24
CA VAL A 168 9.93 -7.00 16.35
C VAL A 168 8.69 -7.76 15.86
N LEU A 169 8.80 -8.50 14.75
CA LEU A 169 7.72 -9.36 14.24
C LEU A 169 7.43 -10.52 15.21
N GLU A 170 8.49 -11.11 15.77
CA GLU A 170 8.42 -12.34 16.55
C GLU A 170 7.93 -12.08 17.97
N ARG A 171 7.00 -12.92 18.44
CA ARG A 171 6.78 -13.09 19.88
C ARG A 171 8.01 -13.73 20.52
N LEU A 172 8.77 -12.94 21.28
CA LEU A 172 9.80 -13.48 22.17
C LEU A 172 9.16 -13.85 23.51
N PRO A 173 9.36 -15.07 24.03
CA PRO A 173 9.01 -15.38 25.41
C PRO A 173 9.89 -14.53 26.32
N PHE A 174 9.28 -13.60 27.07
CA PHE A 174 9.97 -12.88 28.13
C PHE A 174 9.52 -13.50 29.45
N GLU A 175 10.41 -14.28 30.09
CA GLU A 175 10.11 -15.04 31.31
C GLU A 175 9.67 -14.17 32.50
N PHE A 176 10.04 -12.87 32.49
CA PHE A 176 9.81 -11.97 33.63
C PHE A 176 8.61 -11.01 33.50
N PHE A 177 8.04 -10.81 32.31
CA PHE A 177 6.90 -9.89 32.11
C PHE A 177 5.92 -10.38 31.03
N PRO A 178 5.07 -11.39 31.34
CA PRO A 178 4.14 -11.99 30.38
C PRO A 178 3.12 -11.01 29.78
N TRP A 179 2.83 -9.89 30.46
CA TRP A 179 1.83 -8.91 30.03
C TRP A 179 2.38 -7.80 29.11
N LEU A 180 3.71 -7.67 29.01
CA LEU A 180 4.37 -6.57 28.28
C LEU A 180 4.75 -6.96 26.83
N VAL A 181 4.38 -8.17 26.38
CA VAL A 181 4.65 -8.65 25.03
C VAL A 181 3.34 -8.79 24.26
N SER A 182 2.95 -7.76 23.53
CA SER A 182 2.15 -7.95 22.33
C SER A 182 3.09 -7.86 21.14
N ARG A 183 3.51 -9.00 20.60
CA ARG A 183 4.29 -9.05 19.35
C ARG A 183 3.54 -9.93 18.36
N PHE A 184 3.49 -9.45 17.12
CA PHE A 184 2.31 -9.53 16.26
C PHE A 184 1.97 -10.92 15.73
N LEU A 185 2.95 -11.82 15.60
CA LEU A 185 2.77 -13.13 14.98
C LEU A 185 3.42 -14.25 15.79
N GLU A 186 2.75 -15.40 15.83
CA GLU A 186 3.22 -16.63 16.48
C GLU A 186 3.65 -17.71 15.47
N ASN A 187 3.02 -17.72 14.30
CA ASN A 187 3.30 -18.72 13.26
C ASN A 187 4.68 -18.46 12.63
N LYS A 188 5.62 -19.38 12.86
CA LYS A 188 7.00 -19.29 12.36
C LYS A 188 7.10 -19.31 10.83
N ASP A 189 6.22 -20.05 10.15
CA ASP A 189 6.22 -20.12 8.69
C ASP A 189 5.75 -18.79 8.09
N ASP A 190 4.76 -18.15 8.70
CA ASP A 190 4.28 -16.84 8.26
C ASP A 190 5.32 -15.74 8.53
N ILE A 191 6.00 -15.80 9.67
CA ILE A 191 7.15 -14.91 9.97
C ILE A 191 8.25 -15.10 8.91
N ALA A 192 8.59 -16.35 8.55
CA ALA A 192 9.59 -16.63 7.55
C ALA A 192 9.20 -16.08 6.16
N LYS A 193 7.94 -16.25 5.75
CA LYS A 193 7.42 -15.69 4.49
C LYS A 193 7.48 -14.16 4.49
N LEU A 194 7.08 -13.50 5.58
CA LEU A 194 7.12 -12.04 5.70
C LEU A 194 8.55 -11.51 5.68
N ARG A 195 9.46 -12.12 6.45
CA ARG A 195 10.87 -11.70 6.44
C ARG A 195 11.51 -11.88 5.08
N LYS A 196 11.16 -12.94 4.36
CA LYS A 196 11.67 -13.18 3.00
C LYS A 196 11.27 -12.09 2.01
N CYS A 197 10.14 -11.42 2.21
CA CYS A 197 9.75 -10.30 1.34
C CYS A 197 10.23 -8.93 1.84
N PHE A 198 10.96 -8.81 2.95
CA PHE A 198 11.47 -7.52 3.38
C PHE A 198 12.76 -7.17 2.65
N ALA A 199 12.75 -6.04 1.94
CA ALA A 199 13.98 -5.40 1.52
C ALA A 199 14.71 -4.82 2.75
N GLY A 200 15.97 -4.42 2.57
CA GLY A 200 16.70 -3.66 3.58
C GLY A 200 15.95 -2.37 3.96
N LEU A 201 15.66 -2.20 5.24
CA LEU A 201 14.89 -1.09 5.79
C LEU A 201 15.58 -0.56 7.04
N TRP A 202 15.98 0.71 7.02
CA TRP A 202 16.78 1.33 8.06
C TRP A 202 16.21 2.67 8.51
N SER A 203 16.40 2.94 9.78
CA SER A 203 16.18 4.25 10.37
C SER A 203 17.46 5.09 10.22
N LEU A 204 17.33 6.42 10.15
CA LEU A 204 18.46 7.31 9.89
C LEU A 204 19.37 7.57 11.11
N ASP A 205 19.07 6.98 12.26
CA ASP A 205 19.92 6.95 13.45
C ASP A 205 21.06 5.90 13.34
N ASP A 206 21.01 5.00 12.36
CA ASP A 206 22.11 4.08 12.06
C ASP A 206 23.23 4.80 11.26
N SER A 207 24.29 5.18 11.95
CA SER A 207 25.41 5.94 11.37
C SER A 207 26.18 5.17 10.29
N HIS A 208 26.24 3.84 10.39
CA HIS A 208 26.93 3.01 9.39
C HIS A 208 26.15 2.99 8.08
N VAL A 209 24.84 2.79 8.16
CA VAL A 209 23.97 2.79 6.98
C VAL A 209 23.92 4.19 6.37
N LEU A 210 23.86 5.24 7.18
CA LEU A 210 23.87 6.63 6.71
C LEU A 210 25.13 6.94 5.89
N LYS A 211 26.31 6.53 6.37
CA LYS A 211 27.58 6.70 5.65
C LYS A 211 27.56 5.96 4.31
N ASN A 212 27.11 4.70 4.31
CA ASN A 212 27.02 3.90 3.08
C ASN A 212 26.05 4.54 2.06
N ALA A 213 24.91 5.07 2.51
CA ALA A 213 23.95 5.76 1.64
C ALA A 213 24.47 7.08 1.07
N ILE A 214 25.36 7.78 1.78
CA ILE A 214 26.04 8.97 1.26
C ILE A 214 27.09 8.57 0.22
N GLU A 215 27.86 7.50 0.46
CA GLU A 215 28.89 7.02 -0.45
C GLU A 215 28.28 6.44 -1.74
N ARG A 216 27.22 5.64 -1.62
CA ARG A 216 26.58 4.87 -2.70
C ARG A 216 25.07 5.13 -2.80
N PRO A 217 24.65 6.37 -3.08
CA PRO A 217 23.25 6.77 -3.01
C PRO A 217 22.36 6.08 -4.05
N GLU A 218 22.94 5.55 -5.14
CA GLU A 218 22.24 4.83 -6.19
C GLU A 218 21.57 3.53 -5.71
N LEU A 219 22.07 2.96 -4.60
CA LEU A 219 21.58 1.71 -4.01
C LEU A 219 20.43 1.91 -3.02
N PHE A 220 20.04 3.16 -2.74
CA PHE A 220 19.06 3.47 -1.72
C PHE A 220 17.93 4.33 -2.25
N VAL A 221 16.81 4.29 -1.53
CA VAL A 221 15.65 5.17 -1.71
C VAL A 221 15.35 5.77 -0.35
N LEU A 222 15.28 7.09 -0.29
CA LEU A 222 14.89 7.82 0.91
C LEU A 222 13.39 8.14 0.82
N LYS A 223 12.61 7.68 1.81
CA LYS A 223 11.14 7.79 1.78
C LYS A 223 10.62 8.63 2.94
N PRO A 224 9.89 9.74 2.69
CA PRO A 224 9.17 10.45 3.74
C PRO A 224 7.89 9.69 4.15
N GLN A 225 7.27 10.11 5.26
CA GLN A 225 5.95 9.60 5.68
C GLN A 225 4.81 10.21 4.83
N ARG A 226 4.79 9.87 3.53
CA ARG A 226 3.77 10.29 2.56
C ARG A 226 3.28 9.09 1.75
N GLU A 227 2.02 9.16 1.32
CA GLU A 227 1.36 8.21 0.44
C GLU A 227 1.06 8.85 -0.93
N GLY A 228 0.78 8.05 -1.95
CA GLY A 228 0.28 8.54 -3.25
C GLY A 228 1.32 8.76 -4.35
N GLY A 229 2.57 8.33 -4.17
CA GLY A 229 3.66 8.48 -5.15
C GLY A 229 4.20 9.91 -5.27
N GLY A 230 5.35 10.10 -5.92
CA GLY A 230 5.94 11.43 -6.16
C GLY A 230 6.79 12.01 -5.02
N ASN A 231 6.98 11.28 -3.92
CA ASN A 231 7.59 11.81 -2.70
C ASN A 231 8.97 11.21 -2.38
N ASN A 232 9.40 10.18 -3.12
CA ASN A 232 10.63 9.46 -2.81
C ASN A 232 11.84 10.18 -3.40
N ILE A 233 12.98 10.06 -2.73
CA ILE A 233 14.24 10.69 -3.14
C ILE A 233 15.22 9.57 -3.56
N TYR A 234 15.92 9.79 -4.68
CA TYR A 234 16.77 8.80 -5.35
C TYR A 234 18.10 9.41 -5.77
N GLY A 235 19.14 8.57 -5.95
CA GLY A 235 20.41 8.97 -6.55
C GLY A 235 21.09 10.11 -5.79
N ASP A 236 21.78 11.02 -6.48
CA ASP A 236 22.54 12.09 -5.83
C ASP A 236 21.71 12.96 -4.88
N SER A 237 20.40 13.13 -5.13
CA SER A 237 19.50 13.84 -4.23
C SER A 237 19.37 13.16 -2.85
N VAL A 238 19.57 11.83 -2.74
CA VAL A 238 19.67 11.13 -1.45
C VAL A 238 20.90 11.65 -0.71
N ARG A 239 22.08 11.65 -1.35
CA ARG A 239 23.32 12.14 -0.76
C ARG A 239 23.18 13.58 -0.29
N GLU A 240 22.67 14.46 -1.15
CA GLU A 240 22.47 15.88 -0.83
C GLU A 240 21.53 16.08 0.37
N THR A 241 20.41 15.35 0.39
CA THR A 241 19.43 15.42 1.48
C THR A 241 20.04 14.92 2.79
N LEU A 242 20.75 13.80 2.79
CA LEU A 242 21.37 13.25 4.00
C LEU A 242 22.47 14.19 4.55
N LEU A 243 23.31 14.77 3.68
CA LEU A 243 24.33 15.74 4.08
C LEU A 243 23.72 17.04 4.65
N LYS A 244 22.57 17.48 4.11
CA LYS A 244 21.82 18.62 4.64
C LYS A 244 21.27 18.31 6.03
N LEU A 245 20.61 17.16 6.20
CA LEU A 245 20.02 16.74 7.48
C LEU A 245 21.09 16.56 8.57
N GLN A 246 22.29 16.08 8.23
CA GLN A 246 23.41 16.01 9.18
C GLN A 246 23.82 17.38 9.75
N LYS A 247 23.63 18.46 8.99
CA LYS A 247 23.94 19.84 9.44
C LYS A 247 22.82 20.47 10.27
N GLU A 248 21.57 20.10 10.00
CA GLU A 248 20.37 20.70 10.61
C GLU A 248 19.96 20.04 11.95
N GLY A 249 20.61 18.95 12.36
CA GLY A 249 20.35 18.26 13.62
C GLY A 249 19.36 17.09 13.50
N SER A 250 19.16 16.36 14.60
CA SER A 250 18.47 15.06 14.60
C SER A 250 16.96 15.10 14.35
N GLU A 251 16.30 16.24 14.51
CA GLU A 251 14.85 16.36 14.35
C GLU A 251 14.39 16.15 12.90
N GLY A 252 15.17 16.58 11.91
CA GLY A 252 14.85 16.40 10.48
C GLY A 252 15.00 14.95 10.00
N LEU A 253 15.81 14.13 10.68
CA LEU A 253 16.09 12.74 10.31
C LEU A 253 14.89 11.82 10.61
N ALA A 254 14.06 12.14 11.60
CA ALA A 254 12.94 11.29 12.02
C ALA A 254 11.79 11.18 10.99
N VAL A 255 11.76 12.07 10.00
CA VAL A 255 10.69 12.13 8.98
C VAL A 255 10.88 11.08 7.88
N TYR A 256 12.11 10.58 7.71
CA TYR A 256 12.47 9.68 6.62
C TYR A 256 12.82 8.28 7.12
N ILE A 257 12.62 7.30 6.25
CA ILE A 257 13.29 6.00 6.34
C ILE A 257 14.20 5.83 5.13
N LEU A 258 15.24 5.02 5.30
CA LEU A 258 16.08 4.59 4.20
C LEU A 258 15.70 3.15 3.82
N MET A 259 15.53 2.91 2.53
CA MET A 259 15.19 1.61 1.99
C MET A 259 16.19 1.19 0.93
N GLN A 260 16.50 -0.10 0.86
CA GLN A 260 17.23 -0.71 -0.24
C GLN A 260 16.47 -0.45 -1.54
N ARG A 261 17.18 0.04 -2.56
CA ARG A 261 16.64 0.13 -3.91
C ARG A 261 16.57 -1.29 -4.49
N ILE A 262 15.38 -1.66 -4.96
CA ILE A 262 15.15 -2.91 -5.68
C ILE A 262 15.44 -2.67 -7.15
N PHE A 263 16.11 -3.61 -7.81
CA PHE A 263 16.44 -3.52 -9.23
C PHE A 263 15.74 -4.65 -9.99
N PRO A 264 14.50 -4.43 -10.49
CA PRO A 264 13.75 -5.47 -11.16
C PRO A 264 14.29 -5.79 -12.55
N ILE A 265 13.89 -6.95 -13.07
CA ILE A 265 14.12 -7.31 -14.47
C ILE A 265 13.49 -6.25 -15.37
N VAL A 266 14.30 -5.76 -16.29
CA VAL A 266 13.89 -4.82 -17.33
C VAL A 266 13.41 -5.62 -18.54
N SER A 267 12.24 -5.27 -19.06
CA SER A 267 11.64 -5.94 -20.23
C SER A 267 11.10 -4.93 -21.24
N PRO A 268 11.15 -5.23 -22.55
CA PRO A 268 10.54 -4.36 -23.56
C PRO A 268 9.01 -4.34 -23.39
N ALA A 269 8.42 -3.15 -23.38
CA ALA A 269 6.99 -2.94 -23.24
C ALA A 269 6.47 -1.88 -24.21
N PHE A 270 5.22 -2.03 -24.62
CA PHE A 270 4.47 -1.00 -25.32
C PHE A 270 3.60 -0.24 -24.31
N LEU A 271 3.94 1.02 -24.06
CA LEU A 271 3.20 1.90 -23.15
C LEU A 271 2.21 2.73 -23.96
N VAL A 272 0.92 2.65 -23.64
CA VAL A 272 -0.14 3.39 -24.34
C VAL A 272 -0.71 4.47 -23.43
N ARG A 273 -0.72 5.72 -23.92
CA ARG A 273 -1.34 6.89 -23.26
C ARG A 273 -1.99 7.77 -24.32
N ASP A 274 -3.21 8.25 -24.06
CA ASP A 274 -3.94 9.17 -24.94
C ASP A 274 -4.01 8.72 -26.41
N GLY A 275 -4.15 7.41 -26.63
CA GLY A 275 -4.19 6.80 -27.97
C GLY A 275 -2.83 6.67 -28.68
N ILE A 276 -1.74 7.10 -28.05
CA ILE A 276 -0.38 7.03 -28.56
C ILE A 276 0.36 5.90 -27.85
N TYR A 277 1.10 5.09 -28.61
CA TYR A 277 1.97 4.07 -28.05
C TYR A 277 3.44 4.46 -28.16
N HIS A 278 4.22 4.07 -27.15
CA HIS A 278 5.67 4.19 -27.13
C HIS A 278 6.27 2.84 -26.74
N GLN A 279 7.31 2.41 -27.45
CA GLN A 279 8.06 1.22 -27.08
C GLN A 279 9.28 1.63 -26.27
N ASP A 280 9.44 1.05 -25.09
CA ASP A 280 10.60 1.29 -24.23
C ASP A 280 10.89 0.08 -23.34
N HIS A 281 11.99 0.14 -22.62
CA HIS A 281 12.35 -0.78 -21.56
C HIS A 281 11.66 -0.38 -20.26
N ALA A 282 10.93 -1.33 -19.66
CA ALA A 282 10.09 -1.08 -18.50
C ALA A 282 10.36 -2.06 -17.36
N ILE A 283 10.01 -1.63 -16.16
CA ILE A 283 9.96 -2.44 -14.94
C ILE A 283 8.54 -2.46 -14.39
N SER A 284 8.18 -3.57 -13.76
CA SER A 284 6.84 -3.81 -13.21
C SER A 284 6.84 -3.87 -11.69
N GLU A 285 5.77 -3.38 -11.10
CA GLU A 285 5.46 -3.43 -9.68
C GLU A 285 4.12 -4.18 -9.49
N LEU A 286 4.17 -5.25 -8.70
CA LEU A 286 3.06 -6.12 -8.40
C LEU A 286 2.39 -5.71 -7.09
N GLY A 287 1.15 -5.22 -7.16
CA GLY A 287 0.27 -5.04 -6.02
C GLY A 287 -0.65 -6.23 -5.80
N ILE A 288 -0.66 -6.79 -4.59
CA ILE A 288 -1.62 -7.82 -4.17
C ILE A 288 -2.64 -7.20 -3.24
N TYR A 289 -3.91 -7.25 -3.65
CA TYR A 289 -5.01 -6.77 -2.83
C TYR A 289 -5.38 -7.77 -1.75
N SER A 290 -5.76 -7.28 -0.58
CA SER A 290 -6.35 -8.08 0.49
C SER A 290 -7.50 -7.37 1.17
N ALA A 291 -8.46 -8.15 1.65
CA ALA A 291 -9.57 -7.66 2.44
C ALA A 291 -9.64 -8.42 3.76
N TYR A 292 -9.75 -7.67 4.85
CA TYR A 292 -9.86 -8.20 6.20
C TYR A 292 -11.10 -7.62 6.88
N LEU A 293 -11.93 -8.48 7.46
CA LEU A 293 -13.07 -8.11 8.27
C LEU A 293 -13.14 -9.03 9.48
N ARG A 294 -13.22 -8.44 10.67
CA ARG A 294 -13.53 -9.16 11.91
C ARG A 294 -14.63 -8.45 12.70
N ASN A 295 -15.36 -9.22 13.50
CA ASN A 295 -16.24 -8.73 14.55
C ASN A 295 -15.84 -9.39 15.87
N LYS A 296 -15.36 -8.60 16.83
CA LYS A 296 -14.68 -9.08 18.04
C LYS A 296 -13.54 -10.03 17.63
N GLU A 297 -13.51 -11.25 18.16
CA GLU A 297 -12.51 -12.27 17.83
C GLU A 297 -12.84 -13.08 16.56
N LYS A 298 -14.07 -12.97 16.03
CA LYS A 298 -14.48 -13.73 14.86
C LYS A 298 -13.96 -13.06 13.59
N VAL A 299 -13.02 -13.72 12.91
CA VAL A 299 -12.62 -13.35 11.55
C VAL A 299 -13.71 -13.78 10.57
N ILE A 300 -14.28 -12.82 9.86
CA ILE A 300 -15.36 -13.01 8.88
C ILE A 300 -14.78 -13.09 7.47
N MET A 301 -13.71 -12.35 7.21
CA MET A 301 -12.99 -12.33 5.93
C MET A 301 -11.51 -12.07 6.19
N ASN A 302 -10.65 -12.84 5.54
CA ASN A 302 -9.20 -12.60 5.51
C ASN A 302 -8.64 -13.18 4.21
N ASP A 303 -8.88 -12.47 3.12
CA ASP A 303 -8.77 -13.03 1.78
C ASP A 303 -7.80 -12.23 0.91
N GLN A 304 -7.03 -12.93 0.07
CA GLN A 304 -6.40 -12.34 -1.10
C GLN A 304 -7.49 -12.01 -2.14
N CYS A 305 -7.44 -10.80 -2.67
CA CYS A 305 -8.53 -10.17 -3.41
C CYS A 305 -8.10 -9.74 -4.82
N GLY A 306 -7.31 -10.54 -5.53
CA GLY A 306 -6.79 -10.16 -6.85
C GLY A 306 -5.51 -9.30 -6.78
N TYR A 307 -5.20 -8.64 -7.89
CA TYR A 307 -3.91 -7.96 -8.07
C TYR A 307 -4.02 -6.68 -8.90
N LEU A 308 -2.95 -5.91 -8.90
CA LEU A 308 -2.67 -4.75 -9.73
C LEU A 308 -1.25 -4.90 -10.24
N MET A 309 -1.03 -4.80 -11.54
CA MET A 309 0.32 -4.59 -12.07
C MET A 309 0.45 -3.14 -12.51
N ARG A 310 1.54 -2.50 -12.12
CA ARG A 310 1.91 -1.16 -12.59
C ARG A 310 3.25 -1.27 -13.30
N THR A 311 3.33 -0.70 -14.49
CA THR A 311 4.52 -0.78 -15.33
C THR A 311 4.97 0.63 -15.68
N LYS A 312 6.27 0.89 -15.58
CA LYS A 312 6.88 2.19 -15.88
C LYS A 312 8.18 2.01 -16.64
N VAL A 313 8.58 3.04 -17.38
CA VAL A 313 9.91 3.05 -18.03
C VAL A 313 11.00 2.87 -16.97
N SER A 314 12.03 2.08 -17.29
CA SER A 314 13.08 1.68 -16.33
C SER A 314 13.90 2.86 -15.82
N SER A 315 14.01 3.92 -16.62
CA SER A 315 14.66 5.19 -16.27
C SER A 315 13.86 6.05 -15.29
N SER A 316 12.56 5.79 -15.10
CA SER A 316 11.71 6.58 -14.22
C SER A 316 11.84 6.14 -12.76
N ASN A 317 12.23 7.08 -11.91
CA ASN A 317 12.23 6.88 -10.46
C ASN A 317 10.81 6.83 -9.88
N GLU A 318 9.85 7.53 -10.48
CA GLU A 318 8.46 7.60 -10.01
C GLU A 318 7.55 6.55 -10.63
N GLY A 319 6.53 6.08 -9.89
CA GLY A 319 5.67 4.94 -10.27
C GLY A 319 4.15 5.15 -10.15
N GLY A 320 3.70 6.38 -9.85
CA GLY A 320 2.27 6.66 -9.74
C GLY A 320 1.57 6.67 -11.10
N VAL A 321 0.52 5.86 -11.26
CA VAL A 321 -0.34 5.92 -12.47
C VAL A 321 -1.14 7.22 -12.49
N ALA A 322 -1.76 7.58 -11.37
CA ALA A 322 -2.52 8.83 -11.22
C ALA A 322 -1.63 10.08 -11.38
N ALA A 323 -0.33 9.95 -11.11
CA ALA A 323 0.66 11.00 -11.30
C ALA A 323 1.30 11.01 -12.71
N GLY A 324 0.87 10.11 -13.60
CA GLY A 324 1.33 10.08 -15.01
C GLY A 324 2.62 9.31 -15.28
N PHE A 325 3.25 8.69 -14.28
CA PHE A 325 4.55 8.03 -14.44
C PHE A 325 4.46 6.56 -14.84
N ALA A 326 3.41 5.86 -14.41
CA ALA A 326 3.20 4.44 -14.72
C ALA A 326 1.92 4.21 -15.53
N VAL A 327 1.86 3.07 -16.23
CA VAL A 327 0.65 2.55 -16.88
C VAL A 327 0.15 1.34 -16.10
N LEU A 328 -1.13 1.01 -16.27
CA LEU A 328 -1.71 -0.21 -15.73
C LEU A 328 -1.36 -1.39 -16.63
N ASP A 329 -1.10 -2.54 -16.01
CA ASP A 329 -0.69 -3.75 -16.70
C ASP A 329 -1.38 -5.00 -16.09
N SER A 330 -1.10 -6.18 -16.62
CA SER A 330 -1.43 -7.48 -16.03
C SER A 330 -0.18 -8.34 -15.87
N ILE A 331 -0.30 -9.48 -15.19
CA ILE A 331 0.79 -10.43 -15.06
C ILE A 331 0.64 -11.51 -16.14
N TYR A 332 1.73 -11.86 -16.81
CA TYR A 332 1.85 -13.10 -17.58
C TYR A 332 2.70 -14.09 -16.78
N LEU A 333 2.11 -15.18 -16.30
CA LEU A 333 2.84 -16.19 -15.55
C LEU A 333 3.80 -16.93 -16.49
N THR A 334 5.06 -17.10 -16.08
CA THR A 334 6.15 -17.76 -16.85
C THR A 334 6.55 -19.09 -16.25
#